data_AF-A0A0N0RI02-F1
#
_entry.id   AF-A0A0N0RI02-F1
#
_cell.length_a   1.000
_cell.length_b   1.000
_cell.length_c   1.000
_cell.angle_alpha   90.00
_cell.angle_beta   90.00
_cell.angle_gamma   90.00
#
_symmetry.space_group_name_H-M   'P 1'
#
loop_
_entity.id
_entity.type
_entity.pdbx_description
1 polymer ?
#
loop_
_entity_poly.entity_id
_entity_poly.type
_entity_poly.pdbx_seq_one_letter_code
_entity_poly.pdbx_strand_id
1 'polypeptide(L)'
;MLEVVNDQGEFLIDETGSRIRRATDEWYSFRWNDVTSVRGETRTVRRVEREDWGALITTRTILTSTPTEFVIDAQLDAHELDAERGDPRVHSQSWSRRIPRDLV
;
A
#
# COMPACT_ATOMS: atom_id res chain seq x y z
N MET A 1 -10.48 12.99 11.53
CA MET A 1 -9.83 11.87 10.83
C MET A 1 -10.76 11.47 9.71
N LEU A 2 -10.25 11.41 8.47
CA LEU A 2 -10.97 10.92 7.31
C LEU A 2 -10.46 9.52 6.99
N GLU A 3 -11.39 8.62 6.69
CA GLU A 3 -11.11 7.26 6.24
C GLU A 3 -11.73 7.08 4.85
N VAL A 4 -10.96 6.50 3.94
CA VAL A 4 -11.38 6.17 2.58
C VAL A 4 -11.05 4.71 2.33
N VAL A 5 -12.05 3.93 1.95
CA VAL A 5 -11.92 2.50 1.66
C VAL A 5 -12.28 2.27 0.20
N ASN A 6 -11.37 1.64 -0.55
CA ASN A 6 -11.54 1.25 -1.94
C ASN A 6 -11.15 -0.22 -2.10
N ASP A 7 -12.08 -1.11 -1.83
CA ASP A 7 -11.97 -2.53 -2.16
C ASP A 7 -12.83 -2.81 -3.38
N GLN A 8 -12.20 -3.11 -4.52
CA GLN A 8 -12.89 -3.47 -5.76
C GLN A 8 -13.27 -4.95 -5.79
N GLY A 9 -13.00 -5.68 -4.71
CA GLY A 9 -13.12 -7.12 -4.67
C GLY A 9 -12.15 -7.79 -5.63
N GLU A 10 -12.53 -8.98 -6.08
CA GLU A 10 -11.77 -9.78 -7.00
C GLU A 10 -12.51 -9.88 -8.34
N PHE A 11 -11.76 -9.76 -9.44
CA PHE A 11 -12.30 -9.94 -10.78
C PHE A 11 -11.42 -10.88 -11.60
N LEU A 12 -12.05 -11.56 -12.57
CA LEU A 12 -11.40 -12.43 -13.53
C LEU A 12 -11.17 -11.65 -14.83
N ILE A 13 -9.97 -11.81 -15.40
CA ILE A 13 -9.68 -11.42 -16.77
C ILE A 13 -9.81 -12.69 -17.62
N ASP A 14 -10.88 -12.80 -18.40
CA ASP A 14 -11.24 -14.03 -19.11
C ASP A 14 -10.19 -14.41 -20.16
N GLU A 15 -9.60 -13.43 -20.84
CA GLU A 15 -8.61 -13.65 -21.91
C GLU A 15 -7.33 -14.33 -21.41
N THR A 16 -6.99 -14.15 -20.13
CA THR A 16 -5.76 -14.69 -19.52
C THR A 16 -6.03 -15.66 -18.38
N GLY A 17 -7.29 -15.90 -18.03
CA GLY A 17 -7.69 -16.68 -16.85
C GLY A 17 -7.15 -16.11 -15.53
N SER A 18 -6.78 -14.83 -15.48
CA SER A 18 -6.09 -14.24 -14.33
C SER A 18 -7.08 -13.62 -13.35
N ARG A 19 -7.01 -14.01 -12.08
CA ARG A 19 -7.79 -13.41 -11.00
C ARG A 19 -6.99 -12.29 -10.36
N ILE A 20 -7.61 -11.13 -10.21
CA ILE A 20 -6.97 -9.93 -9.67
C ILE A 20 -7.81 -9.39 -8.53
N ARG A 21 -7.18 -9.14 -7.38
CA ARG A 21 -7.76 -8.34 -6.29
C ARG A 21 -6.92 -7.11 -6.03
N ARG A 22 -7.59 -5.99 -5.80
CA ARG A 22 -6.98 -4.73 -5.37
C ARG A 22 -7.84 -4.11 -4.28
N ALA A 23 -7.23 -3.86 -3.13
CA ALA A 23 -7.84 -3.12 -2.05
C ALA A 23 -6.91 -2.02 -1.57
N THR A 24 -7.47 -0.88 -1.18
CA THR A 24 -6.74 0.26 -0.66
C THR A 24 -7.54 0.91 0.45
N ASP A 25 -6.93 1.00 1.63
CA ASP A 25 -7.46 1.71 2.78
C ASP A 25 -6.56 2.92 3.06
N GLU A 26 -7.17 4.08 3.24
CA GLU A 26 -6.47 5.33 3.44
C GLU A 26 -7.02 6.10 4.65
N TRP A 27 -6.12 6.59 5.49
CA TRP A 27 -6.45 7.41 6.64
C TRP A 27 -5.72 8.75 6.55
N TYR A 28 -6.48 9.82 6.74
CA TYR A 28 -5.97 11.18 6.68
C TYR A 28 -6.33 11.95 7.95
N SER A 29 -5.36 12.65 8.53
CA SER A 29 -5.57 13.52 9.68
C SER A 29 -4.70 14.77 9.63
N PHE A 30 -5.25 15.89 10.09
CA PHE A 30 -4.54 17.15 10.28
C PHE A 30 -5.24 17.98 11.37
N ARG A 31 -4.58 19.03 11.85
CA ARG A 31 -5.06 19.96 12.87
C ARG A 31 -5.10 21.37 12.29
N TRP A 32 -6.29 21.84 11.92
CA TRP A 32 -6.52 23.22 11.49
C TRP A 32 -5.50 23.70 10.44
N ASN A 33 -4.72 24.73 10.77
CA ASN A 33 -3.70 25.34 9.91
C ASN A 33 -2.27 24.86 10.25
N ASP A 34 -2.12 23.90 11.16
CA ASP A 34 -0.82 23.32 11.48
C ASP A 34 -0.43 22.32 10.40
N VAL A 35 0.31 22.80 9.40
CA VAL A 35 0.79 21.96 8.29
C VAL A 35 1.67 20.81 8.75
N THR A 36 2.32 20.89 9.92
CA THR A 36 3.21 19.84 10.44
C THR A 36 2.42 18.69 11.10
N SER A 37 1.12 18.89 11.33
CA SER A 37 0.24 17.87 11.90
C SER A 37 -0.32 16.89 10.87
N VAL A 38 -0.04 17.10 9.57
CA VAL A 38 -0.53 16.23 8.49
C VAL A 38 0.02 14.82 8.67
N ARG A 39 -0.88 13.85 8.63
CA ARG A 39 -0.58 12.44 8.52
C ARG A 39 -1.49 11.79 7.48
N GLY A 40 -0.88 11.10 6.52
CA GLY A 40 -1.54 10.13 5.65
C GLY A 40 -1.03 8.73 5.97
N GLU A 41 -1.92 7.74 6.01
CA GLU A 41 -1.56 6.33 6.02
C GLU A 41 -2.31 5.63 4.90
N THR A 42 -1.60 4.88 4.06
CA THR A 42 -2.18 4.07 3.00
C THR A 42 -1.77 2.63 3.24
N ARG A 43 -2.74 1.72 3.20
CA ARG A 43 -2.51 0.27 3.15
C ARG A 43 -3.06 -0.25 1.86
N THR A 44 -2.27 -1.06 1.16
CA THR A 44 -2.72 -1.68 -0.08
C THR A 44 -2.55 -3.18 -0.04
N VAL A 45 -3.48 -3.86 -0.69
CA VAL A 45 -3.41 -5.30 -0.98
C VAL A 45 -3.53 -5.47 -2.47
N ARG A 46 -2.61 -6.23 -3.05
CA ARG A 46 -2.69 -6.67 -4.44
C ARG A 46 -2.49 -8.16 -4.50
N ARG A 47 -3.47 -8.86 -5.05
CA ARG A 47 -3.40 -10.30 -5.32
C ARG A 47 -3.52 -10.55 -6.81
N VAL A 48 -2.67 -11.42 -7.32
CA VAL A 48 -2.77 -11.95 -8.69
C VAL A 48 -2.65 -13.45 -8.60
N GLU A 49 -3.55 -14.16 -9.26
CA GLU A 49 -3.52 -15.60 -9.38
C GLU A 49 -3.77 -15.97 -10.83
N ARG A 50 -3.02 -16.95 -11.31
CA ARG A 50 -3.15 -17.51 -12.65
C ARG A 50 -2.70 -18.96 -12.61
N GLU A 51 -3.62 -19.85 -12.96
CA GLU A 51 -3.35 -21.29 -13.02
C GLU A 51 -2.81 -21.81 -11.68
N ASP A 52 -1.59 -22.33 -11.65
CA ASP A 52 -0.89 -22.88 -10.48
C ASP A 52 -0.04 -21.84 -9.74
N TRP A 53 0.03 -20.61 -10.24
CA TRP A 53 0.84 -19.55 -9.66
C TRP A 53 -0.01 -18.43 -9.06
N GLY A 54 0.43 -17.89 -7.93
CA GLY A 54 -0.16 -16.68 -7.36
C GLY A 54 0.82 -15.86 -6.55
N ALA A 55 0.50 -14.57 -6.38
CA ALA A 55 1.24 -13.67 -5.51
C ALA A 55 0.31 -12.75 -4.73
N LEU A 56 0.69 -12.48 -3.47
CA LEU A 56 0.08 -11.49 -2.60
C LEU A 56 1.12 -10.44 -2.23
N ILE A 57 0.86 -9.19 -2.59
CA ILE A 57 1.67 -8.04 -2.20
C ILE A 57 0.84 -7.18 -1.25
N THR A 58 1.44 -6.84 -0.11
CA THR A 58 0.88 -5.86 0.81
C THR A 58 1.85 -4.70 0.98
N THR A 59 1.31 -3.49 1.06
CA THR A 59 2.12 -2.31 1.36
C THR A 59 1.49 -1.49 2.47
N ARG A 60 2.34 -0.80 3.22
CA ARG A 60 1.94 0.24 4.16
C ARG A 60 2.83 1.45 3.96
N THR A 61 2.22 2.59 3.71
CA THR A 61 2.91 3.86 3.54
C THR A 61 2.37 4.85 4.56
N ILE A 62 3.25 5.52 5.29
CA ILE A 62 2.93 6.62 6.18
C ILE A 62 3.59 7.86 5.61
N LEU A 63 2.81 8.91 5.42
CA LEU A 63 3.28 10.24 5.10
C LEU A 63 3.05 11.15 6.31
N THR A 64 4.08 11.86 6.74
CA THR A 64 4.00 12.99 7.66
C THR A 64 4.73 14.19 7.08
N SER A 65 4.75 15.32 7.79
CA SER A 65 5.50 16.48 7.33
C SER A 65 6.16 17.24 8.47
N THR A 66 7.24 17.93 8.12
CA THR A 66 7.91 18.94 8.93
C THR A 66 7.64 20.32 8.29
N PRO A 67 8.15 21.42 8.88
CA PRO A 67 8.08 22.73 8.25
C PRO A 67 8.73 22.76 6.85
N THR A 68 9.72 21.90 6.58
CA THR A 68 10.55 21.97 5.38
C THR A 68 10.53 20.71 4.51
N GLU A 69 9.98 19.60 4.99
CA GLU A 69 10.02 18.31 4.28
C GLU A 69 8.73 17.51 4.44
N PHE A 70 8.42 16.66 3.46
CA PHE A 70 7.54 15.51 3.63
C PHE A 70 8.38 14.28 4.01
N VAL A 71 7.91 13.52 4.99
CA VAL A 71 8.58 12.31 5.47
C VAL A 71 7.70 11.12 5.12
N ILE A 72 8.27 10.17 4.38
CA ILE A 72 7.60 8.93 3.96
C ILE A 72 8.31 7.77 4.62
N ASP A 73 7.56 6.94 5.34
CA ASP A 73 7.98 5.63 5.82
C ASP A 73 7.12 4.56 5.15
N ALA A 74 7.74 3.61 4.46
CA ALA A 74 7.01 2.64 3.66
C ALA A 74 7.56 1.23 3.83
N GLN A 75 6.64 0.27 3.73
CA GLN A 75 6.88 -1.15 3.88
C GLN A 75 6.16 -1.89 2.75
N LEU A 76 6.80 -2.94 2.25
CA LEU A 76 6.26 -3.85 1.27
C LEU A 76 6.64 -5.28 1.66
N ASP A 77 5.67 -6.18 1.66
CA ASP A 77 5.88 -7.62 1.75
C ASP A 77 5.20 -8.29 0.55
N ALA A 78 5.89 -9.23 -0.09
CA ALA A 78 5.37 -10.04 -1.18
C ALA A 78 5.53 -11.53 -0.87
N HIS A 79 4.45 -12.26 -1.09
CA HIS A 79 4.35 -13.69 -0.88
C HIS A 79 3.99 -14.38 -2.19
N GLU A 80 4.59 -15.53 -2.45
CA GLU A 80 4.08 -16.47 -3.45
C GLU A 80 3.01 -17.33 -2.79
N LEU A 81 1.92 -17.61 -3.51
CA LEU A 81 0.79 -18.35 -2.99
C LEU A 81 0.94 -19.81 -3.40
N ASP A 82 1.13 -20.68 -2.42
CA ASP A 82 1.37 -22.10 -2.64
C ASP A 82 0.52 -22.91 -1.65
N ALA A 83 -0.40 -23.71 -2.18
CA ALA A 83 -1.34 -24.48 -1.36
C ALA A 83 -0.67 -25.59 -0.54
N GLU A 84 0.50 -26.08 -0.96
CA GLU A 84 1.20 -27.19 -0.32
C GLU A 84 2.25 -26.70 0.68
N ARG A 85 2.98 -25.63 0.33
CA ARG A 85 4.09 -25.10 1.14
C ARG A 85 3.69 -23.92 2.03
N GLY A 86 2.45 -23.45 1.91
CA GLY A 86 1.95 -22.21 2.50
C GLY A 86 2.30 -21.01 1.63
N ASP A 87 2.12 -19.79 2.15
CA ASP A 87 2.41 -18.56 1.39
C ASP A 87 3.80 -17.99 1.76
N PRO A 88 4.93 -18.52 1.25
CA PRO A 88 6.25 -18.05 1.65
C PRO A 88 6.46 -16.59 1.25
N ARG A 89 7.05 -15.81 2.16
CA ARG A 89 7.49 -14.45 1.84
C ARG A 89 8.72 -14.50 0.92
N VAL A 90 8.55 -14.07 -0.32
CA VAL A 90 9.60 -14.07 -1.35
C VAL A 90 10.32 -12.73 -1.44
N HIS A 91 9.69 -11.65 -0.98
CA HIS A 91 10.32 -10.34 -0.92
C HIS A 91 9.80 -9.51 0.25
N SER A 92 10.68 -8.70 0.84
CA SER A 92 10.34 -7.75 1.90
C SER A 92 11.26 -6.54 1.79
N GLN A 93 10.68 -5.36 1.87
CA GLN A 93 11.44 -4.11 1.82
C GLN A 93 10.80 -3.08 2.75
N SER A 94 11.65 -2.34 3.45
CA SER A 94 11.26 -1.13 4.17
C SER A 94 12.19 0.00 3.77
N TRP A 95 11.65 1.20 3.61
CA TRP A 95 12.45 2.37 3.28
C TRP A 95 11.82 3.63 3.85
N SER A 96 12.68 4.62 4.05
CA SER A 96 12.27 5.96 4.47
C SER A 96 12.81 6.97 3.47
N ARG A 97 12.02 8.00 3.16
CA ARG A 97 12.41 9.08 2.24
C ARG A 97 11.97 10.42 2.80
N ARG A 98 12.84 11.41 2.66
CA ARG A 98 12.50 12.82 2.90
C ARG A 98 12.46 13.56 1.57
N ILE A 99 11.45 14.41 1.40
CA ILE A 99 11.23 15.20 0.19
C ILE A 99 11.13 16.66 0.62
N PRO A 100 12.05 17.55 0.20
CA PRO A 100 11.95 18.97 0.51
C PRO A 100 10.63 19.56 0.01
N ARG A 101 10.06 20.47 0.79
CA ARG A 101 8.87 21.24 0.41
C ARG A 101 9.28 22.35 -0.53
N ASP A 102 8.51 22.50 -1.61
CA ASP A 102 8.55 23.68 -2.45
C ASP A 102 7.64 24.74 -1.81
N LEU A 103 8.26 25.77 -1.22
CA LEU A 103 7.57 26.84 -0.50
C LEU A 103 7.56 28.10 -1.38
N VAL A 104 6.37 28.66 -1.62
CA VAL A 104 6.14 29.90 -2.37
C VAL A 104 5.86 31.08 -1.46
#